data_AF-A0A3D0Y5J3-F1
#
_entry.id   AF-A0A3D0Y5J3-F1
#
_cell.length_a   1.000
_cell.length_b   1.000
_cell.length_c   1.000
_cell.angle_alpha   90.00
_cell.angle_beta   90.00
_cell.angle_gamma   90.00
#
_symmetry.space_group_name_H-M   'P 1'
#
loop_
_entity.id
_entity.type
_entity.pdbx_description
1 polymer ?
#
loop_
_entity_poly.entity_id
_entity_poly.type
_entity_poly.pdbx_seq_one_letter_code
_entity_poly.pdbx_strand_id
1 'polypeptide(L)'
;YNFFHDPATLTHALVLGAGTGTVAKEINKEYRGIVVDVVDIEPILFNLAHEYFMVPEVDSIREYVADGRQFLRINEQQYELIFGDMYSSLYSLPFQVMTKEYCELLYSRLTDGGVYVGNYISSLDTLPPSLLGSIVATFSEVFDSVYLFAMETPEYSGPQNIVLVATKGTHVPTLTKTALANADDRTIRSFVEYFVELEDVFPTLSPYDVFTDDLAPVEFHSMELLRKANL
;
A
#
# COMPACT_ATOMS: atom_id res chain seq x y z
N TYR A 1 4.32 13.75 -14.12
CA TYR A 1 3.30 12.82 -14.67
C TYR A 1 3.31 11.59 -13.79
N ASN A 2 2.16 11.02 -13.40
CA ASN A 2 2.11 9.85 -12.52
C ASN A 2 1.75 8.61 -13.35
N PHE A 3 2.31 7.44 -13.06
CA PHE A 3 2.17 6.27 -13.94
C PHE A 3 0.77 5.66 -13.94
N PHE A 4 0.04 5.88 -12.85
CA PHE A 4 -1.29 5.31 -12.66
C PHE A 4 -2.44 6.31 -12.81
N HIS A 5 -2.15 7.61 -12.71
CA HIS A 5 -3.17 8.65 -12.78
C HIS A 5 -2.69 9.85 -13.58
N ASP A 6 -3.64 10.47 -14.29
CA ASP A 6 -3.48 11.85 -14.71
C ASP A 6 -3.57 12.75 -13.47
N PRO A 7 -2.54 13.57 -13.17
CA PRO A 7 -2.59 14.54 -12.07
C PRO A 7 -3.83 15.45 -12.11
N ALA A 8 -4.41 15.70 -13.28
CA ALA A 8 -5.61 16.52 -13.44
C ALA A 8 -6.90 15.83 -12.98
N THR A 9 -6.89 14.51 -12.78
CA THR A 9 -8.07 13.73 -12.38
C THR A 9 -8.05 13.32 -10.91
N LEU A 10 -6.98 13.62 -10.15
CA LEU A 10 -6.91 13.32 -8.73
C LEU A 10 -7.57 14.43 -7.92
N THR A 11 -8.71 14.11 -7.31
CA THR A 11 -9.54 15.03 -6.53
C THR A 11 -9.72 14.60 -5.08
N HIS A 12 -9.66 13.29 -4.79
CA HIS A 12 -9.84 12.71 -3.47
C HIS A 12 -8.82 11.59 -3.22
N ALA A 13 -8.03 11.76 -2.17
CA ALA A 13 -7.15 10.73 -1.65
C ALA A 13 -7.52 10.36 -0.20
N LEU A 14 -7.26 9.11 0.16
CA LEU A 14 -7.37 8.61 1.53
C LEU A 14 -6.01 8.12 2.00
N VAL A 15 -5.60 8.54 3.20
CA VAL A 15 -4.42 8.04 3.89
C VAL A 15 -4.88 7.30 5.14
N LEU A 16 -4.63 5.99 5.19
CA LEU A 16 -4.90 5.12 6.32
C LEU A 16 -3.61 4.93 7.13
N GLY A 17 -3.60 5.42 8.36
CA GLY A 17 -2.38 5.62 9.15
C GLY A 17 -1.80 7.01 8.88
N ALA A 18 -1.97 7.93 9.83
CA ALA A 18 -1.40 9.27 9.73
C ALA A 18 0.12 9.22 9.89
N GLY A 19 0.63 8.41 10.81
CA GLY A 19 2.06 8.38 11.15
C GLY A 19 2.56 9.78 11.51
N THR A 20 3.36 10.37 10.63
CA THR A 20 3.88 11.76 10.77
C THR A 20 3.07 12.80 9.98
N GLY A 21 2.03 12.38 9.27
CA GLY A 21 1.24 13.17 8.33
C GLY A 21 1.98 13.59 7.05
N THR A 22 3.22 13.13 6.86
CA THR A 22 4.07 13.52 5.72
C THR A 22 3.47 13.09 4.37
N VAL A 23 2.87 11.90 4.29
CA VAL A 23 2.23 11.42 3.04
C VAL A 23 1.09 12.34 2.63
N ALA A 24 0.19 12.67 3.56
CA ALA A 24 -0.94 13.56 3.30
C ALA A 24 -0.47 14.94 2.85
N LYS A 25 0.55 15.48 3.52
CA LYS A 25 1.18 16.76 3.16
C LYS A 25 1.76 16.76 1.74
N GLU A 26 2.52 15.73 1.37
CA GLU A 26 3.13 15.69 0.02
C GLU A 26 2.07 15.47 -1.07
N ILE A 27 1.04 14.65 -0.83
CA ILE A 27 -0.10 14.51 -1.76
C ILE A 27 -0.80 15.85 -1.97
N ASN A 28 -1.14 16.56 -0.89
CA ASN A 28 -1.83 17.85 -0.95
C ASN A 28 -1.01 18.93 -1.68
N LYS A 29 0.32 18.90 -1.50
CA LYS A 29 1.25 19.81 -2.16
C LYS A 29 1.42 19.54 -3.65
N GLU A 30 1.47 18.27 -4.05
CA GLU A 30 1.67 17.85 -5.44
C GLU A 30 0.41 18.07 -6.29
N TYR A 31 -0.76 17.76 -5.75
CA TYR A 31 -2.04 17.82 -6.47
C TYR A 31 -2.89 19.01 -6.01
N ARG A 32 -2.82 20.13 -6.73
CA ARG A 32 -3.59 21.33 -6.38
C ARG A 32 -5.09 21.08 -6.39
N GLY A 33 -5.73 21.31 -5.25
CA GLY A 33 -7.19 21.18 -5.10
C GLY A 33 -7.65 19.78 -4.70
N ILE A 34 -6.74 18.83 -4.51
CA ILE A 34 -7.07 17.52 -3.94
C ILE A 34 -7.54 17.67 -2.49
N VAL A 35 -8.54 16.89 -2.11
CA VAL A 35 -8.92 16.68 -0.72
C VAL A 35 -8.29 15.38 -0.24
N VAL A 36 -7.56 15.45 0.88
CA VAL A 36 -6.93 14.28 1.49
C VAL A 36 -7.63 14.00 2.82
N ASP A 37 -8.36 12.88 2.88
CA ASP A 37 -8.84 12.35 4.14
C ASP A 37 -7.69 11.55 4.80
N VAL A 38 -7.40 11.81 6.07
CA VAL A 38 -6.34 11.14 6.84
C VAL A 38 -6.98 10.48 8.06
N VAL A 39 -6.79 9.18 8.21
CA VAL A 39 -7.42 8.38 9.26
C VAL A 39 -6.36 7.75 10.13
N ASP A 40 -6.43 7.98 11.43
CA ASP A 40 -5.57 7.31 12.40
C ASP A 40 -6.33 7.05 13.70
N ILE A 41 -6.02 5.95 14.37
CA ILE A 41 -6.65 5.59 15.64
C ILE A 41 -6.07 6.40 16.81
N GLU A 42 -4.82 6.87 16.68
CA GLU A 42 -4.09 7.58 17.72
C GLU A 42 -4.21 9.10 17.55
N PRO A 43 -5.09 9.79 18.31
CA PRO A 43 -5.35 11.21 18.12
C PRO A 43 -4.11 12.11 18.36
N ILE A 44 -3.14 11.63 19.14
CA ILE A 44 -1.91 12.38 19.41
C ILE A 44 -1.04 12.58 18.16
N LEU A 45 -1.15 11.68 17.18
CA LEU A 45 -0.33 11.75 15.97
C LEU A 45 -0.65 12.98 15.11
N PHE A 46 -1.91 13.42 15.09
CA PHE A 46 -2.30 14.66 14.39
C PHE A 46 -1.62 15.90 15.00
N ASN A 47 -1.60 15.99 16.33
CA ASN A 47 -0.89 17.08 17.02
C ASN A 47 0.61 17.08 16.69
N LEU A 48 1.24 15.90 16.70
CA LEU A 48 2.66 15.77 16.37
C LEU A 48 2.94 16.09 14.89
N ALA A 49 2.03 15.73 13.99
CA ALA A 49 2.12 16.02 12.55
C ALA A 49 2.18 17.53 12.29
N HIS A 50 1.34 18.31 12.98
CA HIS A 50 1.37 19.78 12.89
C HIS A 50 2.63 20.37 13.57
N GLU A 51 2.93 19.95 14.79
CA GLU A 51 4.00 20.56 15.61
C GLU A 51 5.40 20.26 15.07
N TYR A 52 5.67 19.02 14.65
CA TYR A 52 7.02 18.54 14.32
C TYR A 52 7.22 18.28 12.83
N PHE A 53 6.16 18.01 12.06
CA PHE A 53 6.26 17.65 10.65
C PHE A 53 5.68 18.70 9.70
N MET A 54 5.24 19.85 10.24
CA MET A 54 4.76 21.00 9.49
C MET A 54 3.62 20.63 8.52
N VAL A 55 2.75 19.71 8.93
CA VAL A 55 1.50 19.45 8.18
C VAL A 55 0.62 20.70 8.28
N PRO A 56 0.15 21.26 7.15
CA PRO A 56 -0.62 22.48 7.17
C PRO A 56 -2.05 22.22 7.70
N GLU A 57 -2.55 23.12 8.53
CA GLU A 57 -3.96 23.16 8.92
C GLU A 57 -4.77 23.83 7.79
N VAL A 58 -5.29 23.03 6.86
CA VAL A 58 -6.06 23.50 5.70
C VAL A 58 -7.28 22.60 5.45
N ASP A 59 -8.36 23.18 4.92
CA ASP A 59 -9.62 22.44 4.67
C ASP A 59 -9.48 21.27 3.68
N SER A 60 -8.39 21.25 2.90
CA SER A 60 -8.05 20.20 1.95
C SER A 60 -7.31 19.01 2.57
N ILE A 61 -7.00 19.04 3.87
CA ILE A 61 -6.54 17.89 4.66
C ILE A 61 -7.54 17.71 5.80
N ARG A 62 -8.23 16.56 5.83
CA ARG A 62 -9.30 16.26 6.79
C ARG A 62 -8.90 15.10 7.66
N GLU A 63 -8.81 15.33 8.96
CA GLU A 63 -8.30 14.36 9.91
C GLU A 63 -9.44 13.65 10.64
N TYR A 64 -9.39 12.32 10.70
CA TYR A 64 -10.38 11.48 11.35
C TYR A 64 -9.70 10.56 12.37
N VAL A 65 -10.10 10.70 13.63
CA VAL A 65 -9.67 9.79 14.70
C VAL A 65 -10.55 8.55 14.66
N ALA A 66 -10.09 7.49 13.99
CA ALA A 66 -10.84 6.25 13.82
C ALA A 66 -9.93 5.06 13.46
N ASP A 67 -10.42 3.85 13.72
CA ASP A 67 -9.85 2.65 13.10
C ASP A 67 -10.06 2.70 11.57
N GLY A 68 -8.99 2.53 10.79
CA GLY A 68 -9.05 2.68 9.33
C GLY A 68 -9.96 1.66 8.66
N ARG A 69 -10.00 0.42 9.15
CA ARG A 69 -10.89 -0.61 8.62
C ARG A 69 -12.35 -0.30 8.92
N GLN A 70 -12.66 0.20 10.12
CA GLN A 70 -13.97 0.70 10.48
C GLN A 70 -14.37 1.91 9.64
N PHE A 71 -13.45 2.85 9.41
CA PHE A 71 -13.67 4.01 8.55
C PHE A 71 -14.08 3.58 7.14
N LEU A 72 -13.35 2.64 6.52
CA LEU A 72 -13.71 2.08 5.21
C LEU A 72 -15.11 1.44 5.19
N ARG A 73 -15.53 0.78 6.29
CA ARG A 73 -16.88 0.18 6.37
C ARG A 73 -17.98 1.23 6.39
N ILE A 74 -17.81 2.31 7.14
CA ILE A 74 -18.88 3.31 7.38
C ILE A 74 -18.90 4.43 6.33
N ASN A 75 -17.75 4.77 5.76
CA ASN A 75 -17.63 5.84 4.77
C ASN A 75 -17.82 5.27 3.36
N GLU A 76 -18.77 5.81 2.60
CA GLU A 76 -19.07 5.39 1.23
C GLU A 76 -18.35 6.23 0.16
N GLN A 77 -17.57 7.23 0.57
CA GLN A 77 -16.74 8.04 -0.34
C GLN A 77 -15.81 7.14 -1.15
N GLN A 78 -15.74 7.42 -2.46
CA GLN A 78 -14.75 6.82 -3.34
C GLN A 78 -13.53 7.73 -3.50
N TYR A 79 -12.37 7.09 -3.61
CA TYR A 79 -11.07 7.73 -3.72
C TYR A 79 -10.39 7.26 -5.00
N GLU A 80 -9.66 8.16 -5.64
CA GLU A 80 -8.80 7.74 -6.76
C GLU A 80 -7.50 7.11 -6.23
N LEU A 81 -7.04 7.54 -5.05
CA LEU A 81 -5.85 7.03 -4.38
C LEU A 81 -6.15 6.69 -2.92
N ILE A 82 -5.83 5.46 -2.51
CA ILE A 82 -5.78 5.08 -1.09
C ILE A 82 -4.34 4.70 -0.76
N PHE A 83 -3.74 5.36 0.21
CA PHE A 83 -2.42 5.02 0.76
C PHE A 83 -2.59 4.37 2.12
N GLY A 84 -2.03 3.18 2.33
CA GLY A 84 -2.04 2.47 3.60
C GLY A 84 -0.66 2.36 4.21
N ASP A 85 -0.48 2.98 5.38
CA ASP A 85 0.74 2.89 6.21
C ASP A 85 0.35 2.52 7.64
N MET A 86 -0.33 1.39 7.78
CA MET A 86 -0.93 0.96 9.06
C MET A 86 -0.01 0.05 9.87
N TYR A 87 1.31 0.11 9.63
CA TYR A 87 2.29 -0.74 10.29
C TYR A 87 3.13 0.02 11.29
N SER A 88 3.09 -0.45 12.54
CA SER A 88 3.92 0.07 13.62
C SER A 88 5.21 -0.73 13.84
N SER A 89 5.19 -2.05 13.62
CA SER A 89 6.39 -2.90 13.74
C SER A 89 6.22 -4.30 13.14
N LEU A 90 7.33 -4.97 12.83
CA LEU A 90 7.38 -6.39 12.44
C LEU A 90 6.85 -7.35 13.52
N TYR A 91 6.79 -6.92 14.77
CA TYR A 91 6.39 -7.75 15.92
C TYR A 91 4.87 -7.76 16.14
N SER A 92 4.14 -6.88 15.48
CA SER A 92 2.68 -6.74 15.62
C SER A 92 2.06 -6.31 14.29
N LEU A 93 2.06 -7.21 13.31
CA LEU A 93 1.39 -6.98 12.02
C LEU A 93 -0.10 -7.26 12.22
N PRO A 94 -0.99 -6.24 12.16
CA PRO A 94 -2.41 -6.47 12.35
C PRO A 94 -2.95 -7.26 11.16
N PHE A 95 -3.29 -8.55 11.34
CA PHE A 95 -3.76 -9.40 10.24
C PHE A 95 -4.95 -8.78 9.48
N GLN A 96 -5.75 -7.97 10.19
CA GLN A 96 -6.95 -7.31 9.69
C GLN A 96 -6.71 -6.37 8.49
N VAL A 97 -5.47 -5.99 8.19
CA VAL A 97 -5.10 -5.17 7.01
C VAL A 97 -4.48 -6.00 5.88
N MET A 98 -4.51 -7.34 5.98
CA MET A 98 -3.95 -8.27 5.01
C MET A 98 -4.97 -9.31 4.53
N THR A 99 -6.25 -9.18 4.89
CA THR A 99 -7.29 -10.17 4.53
C THR A 99 -8.02 -9.81 3.25
N LYS A 100 -8.63 -10.81 2.61
CA LYS A 100 -9.47 -10.63 1.43
C LYS A 100 -10.60 -9.63 1.68
N GLU A 101 -11.24 -9.67 2.84
CA GLU A 101 -12.31 -8.75 3.22
C GLU A 101 -11.81 -7.30 3.34
N TYR A 102 -10.57 -7.11 3.80
CA TYR A 102 -9.94 -5.78 3.78
C TYR A 102 -9.64 -5.32 2.35
N CYS A 103 -9.12 -6.21 1.50
CA CYS A 103 -8.92 -5.92 0.07
C CYS A 103 -10.26 -5.55 -0.61
N GLU A 104 -11.35 -6.25 -0.31
CA GLU A 104 -12.70 -5.96 -0.83
C GLU A 104 -13.21 -4.59 -0.35
N LEU A 105 -12.97 -4.24 0.92
CA LEU A 105 -13.29 -2.91 1.43
C LEU A 105 -12.52 -1.82 0.68
N LEU A 106 -11.20 -1.97 0.53
CA LEU A 106 -10.38 -1.04 -0.26
C LEU A 106 -10.91 -0.91 -1.69
N TYR A 107 -11.16 -2.03 -2.37
CA TYR A 107 -11.67 -2.07 -3.74
C TYR A 107 -13.03 -1.36 -3.88
N SER A 108 -13.91 -1.50 -2.88
CA SER A 108 -15.22 -0.84 -2.85
C SER A 108 -15.14 0.68 -2.67
N ARG A 109 -14.04 1.19 -2.09
CA ARG A 109 -13.77 2.62 -1.88
C ARG A 109 -12.86 3.23 -2.93
N LEU A 110 -12.40 2.46 -3.90
CA LEU A 110 -11.71 3.00 -5.06
C LEU A 110 -12.70 3.35 -6.18
N THR A 111 -12.43 4.44 -6.88
CA THR A 111 -13.06 4.73 -8.17
C THR A 111 -12.63 3.70 -9.22
N ASP A 112 -13.31 3.64 -10.37
CA ASP A 112 -12.75 2.93 -11.52
C ASP A 112 -11.42 3.59 -11.94
N GLY A 113 -10.40 2.78 -12.21
CA GLY A 113 -9.02 3.25 -12.39
C GLY A 113 -8.31 3.64 -11.09
N GLY A 114 -8.93 3.50 -9.93
CA GLY A 114 -8.37 3.85 -8.63
C GLY A 114 -7.22 2.93 -8.21
N VAL A 115 -6.33 3.46 -7.37
CA VAL A 115 -5.12 2.76 -6.92
C VAL A 115 -5.04 2.71 -5.40
N TYR A 116 -4.73 1.52 -4.90
CA TYR A 116 -4.26 1.34 -3.54
C TYR A 116 -2.73 1.20 -3.53
N VAL A 117 -2.08 1.89 -2.61
CA VAL A 117 -0.65 1.76 -2.33
C VAL A 117 -0.48 1.41 -0.86
N GLY A 118 0.06 0.23 -0.56
CA GLY A 118 0.32 -0.22 0.80
C GLY A 118 1.81 -0.44 1.04
N ASN A 119 2.29 -0.04 2.22
CA ASN A 119 3.64 -0.32 2.68
C ASN A 119 3.64 -1.57 3.56
N TYR A 120 4.41 -2.61 3.21
CA TYR A 120 4.45 -3.87 3.97
C TYR A 120 5.89 -4.23 4.30
N ILE A 121 6.18 -4.55 5.56
CA ILE A 121 7.51 -5.07 5.91
C ILE A 121 7.53 -6.59 5.67
N SER A 122 8.33 -7.04 4.70
CA SER A 122 8.46 -8.45 4.35
C SER A 122 9.78 -8.73 3.60
N SER A 123 10.01 -9.97 3.19
CA SER A 123 11.11 -10.36 2.28
C SER A 123 10.57 -10.89 0.96
N LEU A 124 11.41 -10.89 -0.08
CA LEU A 124 11.14 -11.54 -1.37
C LEU A 124 11.34 -13.07 -1.33
N ASP A 125 11.38 -13.67 -0.14
CA ASP A 125 11.45 -15.12 0.00
C ASP A 125 10.18 -15.80 -0.55
N THR A 126 10.41 -16.73 -1.46
CA THR A 126 9.37 -17.45 -2.21
C THR A 126 9.04 -18.79 -1.59
N LEU A 127 9.83 -19.30 -0.63
CA LEU A 127 9.58 -20.59 0.01
C LEU A 127 8.46 -20.49 1.06
N PRO A 128 7.34 -21.22 0.88
CA PRO A 128 6.29 -21.25 1.88
C PRO A 128 6.78 -21.77 3.25
N PRO A 129 6.29 -21.21 4.37
CA PRO A 129 5.39 -20.05 4.44
C PRO A 129 6.12 -18.76 4.03
N SER A 130 5.46 -17.96 3.18
CA SER A 130 5.91 -16.63 2.75
C SER A 130 4.84 -15.61 3.07
N LEU A 131 5.19 -14.61 3.89
CA LEU A 131 4.28 -13.51 4.23
C LEU A 131 3.91 -12.72 2.97
N LEU A 132 4.92 -12.30 2.20
CA LEU A 132 4.71 -11.54 0.97
C LEU A 132 3.91 -12.34 -0.06
N GLY A 133 4.24 -13.62 -0.27
CA GLY A 133 3.51 -14.47 -1.22
C GLY A 133 2.01 -14.58 -0.86
N SER A 134 1.69 -14.67 0.43
CA SER A 134 0.30 -14.75 0.92
C SER A 134 -0.43 -13.41 0.79
N ILE A 135 0.25 -12.29 1.08
CA ILE A 135 -0.28 -10.94 0.83
C ILE A 135 -0.59 -10.76 -0.67
N VAL A 136 0.35 -11.09 -1.56
CA VAL A 136 0.17 -10.98 -3.01
C VAL A 136 -1.00 -11.86 -3.46
N ALA A 137 -1.04 -13.13 -3.04
CA ALA A 137 -2.15 -14.03 -3.36
C ALA A 137 -3.51 -13.45 -2.94
N THR A 138 -3.58 -12.87 -1.74
CA THR A 138 -4.80 -12.27 -1.21
C THR A 138 -5.24 -11.02 -1.98
N PHE A 139 -4.30 -10.13 -2.32
CA PHE A 139 -4.62 -8.95 -3.12
C PHE A 139 -5.02 -9.32 -4.56
N SER A 140 -4.37 -10.31 -5.16
CA SER A 140 -4.67 -10.80 -6.52
C SER A 140 -6.02 -11.51 -6.65
N GLU A 141 -6.66 -11.89 -5.54
CA GLU A 141 -8.05 -12.42 -5.53
C GLU A 141 -9.12 -11.33 -5.72
N VAL A 142 -8.75 -10.06 -5.52
CA VAL A 142 -9.71 -8.94 -5.50
C VAL A 142 -9.37 -7.87 -6.52
N PHE A 143 -8.09 -7.53 -6.68
CA PHE A 143 -7.64 -6.45 -7.56
C PHE A 143 -7.30 -6.95 -8.96
N ASP A 144 -7.52 -6.09 -9.96
CA ASP A 144 -7.28 -6.40 -11.36
C ASP A 144 -5.79 -6.49 -11.70
N SER A 145 -4.94 -5.77 -10.97
CA SER A 145 -3.48 -5.90 -11.06
C SER A 145 -2.82 -5.58 -9.73
N VAL A 146 -1.68 -6.24 -9.48
CA VAL A 146 -0.83 -6.04 -8.30
C VAL A 146 0.60 -5.85 -8.79
N TYR A 147 1.33 -4.91 -8.18
CA TYR A 147 2.72 -4.60 -8.49
C TYR A 147 3.50 -4.45 -7.18
N LEU A 148 4.80 -4.75 -7.22
CA LEU A 148 5.65 -4.68 -6.05
C LEU A 148 6.89 -3.84 -6.32
N PHE A 149 7.29 -3.06 -5.32
CA PHE A 149 8.57 -2.37 -5.30
C PHE A 149 9.30 -2.70 -3.99
N ALA A 150 10.51 -3.25 -4.11
CA ALA A 150 11.39 -3.59 -3.00
C ALA A 150 12.30 -2.40 -2.70
N MET A 151 12.09 -1.71 -1.57
CA MET A 151 12.67 -0.39 -1.30
C MET A 151 14.18 -0.41 -1.02
N GLU A 152 14.75 -1.55 -0.65
CA GLU A 152 16.22 -1.68 -0.59
C GLU A 152 16.77 -2.10 -1.96
N THR A 153 16.37 -3.28 -2.42
CA THR A 153 16.58 -3.76 -3.79
C THR A 153 15.84 -5.10 -3.96
N PRO A 154 15.39 -5.45 -5.17
CA PRO A 154 14.95 -6.80 -5.53
C PRO A 154 15.97 -7.91 -5.24
N GLU A 155 17.28 -7.60 -5.18
CA GLU A 155 18.33 -8.58 -4.88
C GLU A 155 18.52 -8.82 -3.37
N TYR A 156 17.93 -8.00 -2.50
CA TYR A 156 18.07 -8.13 -1.06
C TYR A 156 17.08 -9.17 -0.51
N SER A 157 17.62 -10.24 0.11
CA SER A 157 16.84 -11.37 0.63
C SER A 157 16.29 -11.17 2.03
N GLY A 158 16.72 -10.13 2.76
CA GLY A 158 16.27 -9.85 4.12
C GLY A 158 14.93 -9.10 4.19
N PRO A 159 14.42 -8.86 5.41
CA PRO A 159 13.24 -8.03 5.62
C PRO A 159 13.49 -6.58 5.16
N GLN A 160 12.58 -6.06 4.35
CA GLN A 160 12.61 -4.71 3.81
C GLN A 160 11.18 -4.18 3.66
N ASN A 161 11.06 -2.87 3.41
CA ASN A 161 9.78 -2.29 3.02
C ASN A 161 9.47 -2.70 1.57
N ILE A 162 8.31 -3.32 1.39
CA ILE A 162 7.73 -3.66 0.10
C ILE A 162 6.53 -2.74 -0.11
N VAL A 163 6.62 -1.88 -1.12
CA VAL A 163 5.47 -1.10 -1.57
C VAL A 163 4.66 -1.97 -2.52
N LEU A 164 3.46 -2.34 -2.11
CA LEU A 164 2.48 -3.04 -2.93
C LEU A 164 1.54 -2.01 -3.55
N VAL A 165 1.39 -2.05 -4.87
CA VAL A 165 0.42 -1.23 -5.60
C VAL A 165 -0.64 -2.14 -6.19
N ALA A 166 -1.91 -1.90 -5.87
CA ALA A 166 -3.03 -2.68 -6.37
C ALA A 166 -4.02 -1.76 -7.09
N THR A 167 -4.50 -2.17 -8.26
CA THR A 167 -5.27 -1.29 -9.15
C THR A 167 -6.65 -1.85 -9.44
N LYS A 168 -7.64 -0.96 -9.48
CA LYS A 168 -9.01 -1.29 -9.87
C LYS A 168 -9.27 -0.87 -11.30
N GLY A 169 -9.84 -1.78 -12.09
CA GLY A 169 -10.15 -1.57 -13.50
C GLY A 169 -8.98 -1.92 -14.43
N THR A 170 -9.33 -2.34 -15.64
CA THR A 170 -8.37 -2.82 -16.66
C THR A 170 -7.78 -1.70 -17.53
N HIS A 171 -8.17 -0.45 -17.29
CA HIS A 171 -7.66 0.72 -18.03
C HIS A 171 -6.34 1.25 -17.46
N VAL A 172 -5.88 0.70 -16.34
CA VAL A 172 -4.61 1.07 -15.72
C VAL A 172 -3.45 0.44 -16.50
N PRO A 173 -2.42 1.20 -16.90
CA PRO A 173 -1.30 0.65 -17.66
C PRO A 173 -0.62 -0.50 -16.94
N THR A 174 -0.34 -1.58 -17.65
CA THR A 174 0.48 -2.67 -17.13
C THR A 174 1.89 -2.16 -16.84
N LEU A 175 2.30 -2.18 -15.57
CA LEU A 175 3.69 -1.90 -15.23
C LEU A 175 4.57 -3.11 -15.52
N THR A 176 5.69 -2.83 -16.16
CA THR A 176 6.82 -3.75 -16.33
C THR A 176 8.11 -2.96 -16.17
N LYS A 177 9.25 -3.63 -15.93
CA LYS A 177 10.57 -2.99 -15.94
C LYS A 177 10.81 -2.23 -17.24
N THR A 178 10.35 -2.78 -18.36
CA THR A 178 10.50 -2.15 -19.68
C THR A 178 9.62 -0.89 -19.81
N ALA A 179 8.38 -0.92 -19.32
CA ALA A 179 7.51 0.25 -19.32
C ALA A 179 8.12 1.38 -18.47
N LEU A 180 8.59 1.05 -17.26
CA LEU A 180 9.23 2.01 -16.36
C LEU A 180 10.56 2.56 -16.93
N ALA A 181 11.38 1.71 -17.56
CA ALA A 181 12.65 2.13 -18.16
C ALA A 181 12.47 3.11 -19.34
N ASN A 182 11.35 2.98 -20.05
CA ASN A 182 10.99 3.84 -21.17
C ASN A 182 10.13 5.05 -20.74
N ALA A 183 9.89 5.25 -19.44
CA ALA A 183 9.16 6.41 -18.95
C ALA A 183 9.89 7.72 -19.29
N ASP A 184 9.15 8.71 -19.81
CA ASP A 184 9.70 10.04 -20.10
C ASP A 184 10.15 10.77 -18.81
N ASP A 185 9.44 10.54 -17.72
CA ASP A 185 9.72 11.12 -16.41
C ASP A 185 10.89 10.42 -15.72
N ARG A 186 11.91 11.19 -15.34
CA ARG A 186 13.13 10.68 -14.70
C ARG A 186 12.86 10.04 -13.33
N THR A 187 11.95 10.61 -12.55
CA THR A 187 11.60 10.09 -11.22
C THR A 187 10.91 8.74 -11.36
N ILE A 188 10.02 8.61 -12.35
CA ILE A 188 9.39 7.32 -12.61
C ILE A 188 10.42 6.29 -13.08
N ARG A 189 11.32 6.69 -13.98
CA ARG A 189 12.37 5.81 -14.49
C ARG A 189 13.28 5.29 -13.37
N SER A 190 13.54 6.07 -12.32
CA SER A 190 14.31 5.58 -11.18
C SER A 190 13.64 4.44 -10.41
N PHE A 191 12.31 4.27 -10.53
CA PHE A 191 11.63 3.15 -9.87
C PHE A 191 11.92 1.78 -10.50
N VAL A 192 12.53 1.71 -11.69
CA VAL A 192 12.95 0.45 -12.33
C VAL A 192 13.84 -0.37 -11.41
N GLU A 193 14.75 0.28 -10.67
CA GLU A 193 15.72 -0.38 -9.78
C GLU A 193 15.05 -1.05 -8.58
N TYR A 194 13.85 -0.59 -8.19
CA TYR A 194 13.08 -1.13 -7.07
C TYR A 194 11.98 -2.09 -7.53
N PHE A 195 11.59 -2.06 -8.81
CA PHE A 195 10.46 -2.83 -9.32
C PHE A 195 10.74 -4.33 -9.34
N VAL A 196 9.80 -5.09 -8.82
CA VAL A 196 9.83 -6.55 -8.78
C VAL A 196 8.89 -7.08 -9.85
N GLU A 197 9.44 -7.84 -10.80
CA GLU A 197 8.64 -8.59 -11.77
C GLU A 197 8.00 -9.77 -11.05
N LEU A 198 6.69 -9.66 -10.78
CA LEU A 198 5.95 -10.67 -10.01
C LEU A 198 6.06 -12.06 -10.61
N GLU A 199 6.06 -12.18 -11.93
CA GLU A 199 6.15 -13.45 -12.63
C GLU A 199 7.52 -14.13 -12.46
N ASP A 200 8.58 -13.35 -12.25
CA ASP A 200 9.93 -13.86 -11.99
C ASP A 200 10.08 -14.38 -10.56
N VAL A 201 9.43 -13.72 -9.59
CA VAL A 201 9.54 -14.05 -8.16
C VAL A 201 8.45 -15.05 -7.72
N PHE A 202 7.23 -14.84 -8.15
CA PHE A 202 6.03 -15.63 -7.82
C PHE A 202 5.36 -16.16 -9.10
N PRO A 203 5.98 -17.13 -9.80
CA PRO A 203 5.47 -17.65 -11.08
C PRO A 203 4.09 -18.32 -10.95
N THR A 204 3.72 -18.75 -9.74
CA THR A 204 2.37 -19.17 -9.41
C THR A 204 2.05 -18.78 -7.97
N LEU A 205 0.80 -18.36 -7.73
CA LEU A 205 0.32 -18.00 -6.40
C LEU A 205 -0.36 -19.15 -5.66
N SER A 206 -0.62 -20.28 -6.35
CA SER A 206 -1.29 -21.45 -5.76
C SER A 206 -0.64 -22.06 -4.50
N PRO A 207 0.68 -21.93 -4.25
CA PRO A 207 1.29 -22.44 -3.02
C PRO A 207 1.15 -21.53 -1.79
N TYR A 208 0.63 -20.32 -1.94
CA TYR A 208 0.51 -19.35 -0.85
C TYR A 208 -0.92 -19.27 -0.33
N ASP A 209 -1.04 -19.04 0.98
CA ASP A 209 -2.33 -18.94 1.63
C ASP A 209 -3.02 -17.63 1.24
N VAL A 210 -4.32 -17.70 0.97
CA VAL A 210 -5.16 -16.50 0.89
C VAL A 210 -5.65 -16.20 2.31
N PHE A 211 -5.27 -15.04 2.83
CA PHE A 211 -5.68 -14.60 4.15
C PHE A 211 -7.13 -14.13 4.13
N THR A 212 -7.89 -14.59 5.10
CA THR A 212 -9.29 -14.21 5.34
C THR A 212 -9.45 -13.81 6.79
N ASP A 213 -10.52 -13.11 7.13
CA ASP A 213 -10.84 -12.79 8.52
C ASP A 213 -10.99 -14.05 9.40
N ASP A 214 -11.41 -15.18 8.82
CA ASP A 214 -11.55 -16.47 9.51
C ASP A 214 -10.22 -17.22 9.66
N LEU A 215 -9.26 -16.99 8.74
CA LEU A 215 -7.96 -17.65 8.72
C LEU A 215 -6.89 -16.75 8.08
N ALA A 216 -6.09 -16.11 8.93
CA ALA A 216 -4.93 -15.32 8.54
C ALA A 216 -3.80 -15.54 9.57
N PRO A 217 -2.98 -16.61 9.44
CA PRO A 217 -1.92 -16.94 10.40
C PRO A 217 -0.71 -16.01 10.29
N VAL A 218 -0.93 -14.69 10.27
CA VAL A 218 0.09 -13.67 10.01
C VAL A 218 1.24 -13.75 11.01
N GLU A 219 0.97 -14.07 12.27
CA GLU A 219 2.01 -14.26 13.30
C GLU A 219 2.93 -15.44 12.97
N PHE A 220 2.42 -16.52 12.38
CA PHE A 220 3.25 -17.64 11.96
C PHE A 220 4.17 -17.24 10.80
N HIS A 221 3.62 -16.52 9.81
CA HIS A 221 4.39 -16.03 8.67
C HIS A 221 5.44 -14.99 9.07
N SER A 222 5.11 -14.08 10.00
CA SER A 222 6.04 -13.06 10.49
C SER A 222 7.15 -13.66 11.35
N MET A 223 6.85 -14.67 12.15
CA MET A 223 7.86 -15.42 12.91
C MET A 223 8.85 -16.15 11.98
N GLU A 224 8.37 -16.76 10.90
CA GLU A 224 9.25 -17.40 9.92
C GLU A 224 10.10 -16.39 9.14
N LEU A 225 9.54 -15.23 8.79
CA LEU A 225 10.30 -14.10 8.23
C LEU A 225 11.45 -13.68 9.16
N LEU A 226 11.15 -13.46 10.44
CA LEU A 226 12.16 -13.07 11.44
C LEU A 226 13.20 -14.18 11.67
N ARG A 227 12.79 -15.45 11.67
CA ARG A 227 13.70 -16.59 11.82
C ARG A 227 14.70 -16.63 10.68
N LYS A 228 14.23 -16.45 9.44
CA LYS A 228 15.08 -16.46 8.23
C LYS A 228 16.01 -15.25 8.17
N ALA A 229 15.58 -14.09 8.68
CA ALA A 229 16.40 -12.89 8.74
C ALA A 229 17.59 -12.96 9.72
N ASN A 230 17.51 -13.84 10.72
CA ASN A 230 18.53 -14.03 11.75
C ASN A 230 19.46 -15.24 11.51
N LEU A 231 19.35 -15.88 10.34
CA LEU A 231 20.20 -16.98 9.88
C LEU A 231 21.20 -16.49 8.83
#